data_AF-C0CLP3-F1
#
_entry.id   AF-C0CLP3-F1
#
_cell.length_a   1.000
_cell.length_b   1.000
_cell.length_c   1.000
_cell.angle_alpha   90.00
_cell.angle_beta   90.00
_cell.angle_gamma   90.00
#
_symmetry.space_group_name_H-M   'P 1'
#
loop_
_entity.id
_entity.type
_entity.pdbx_description
1 polymer ?
#
loop_
_entity_poly.entity_id
_entity_poly.type
_entity_poly.pdbx_seq_one_letter_code
_entity_poly.pdbx_strand_id
1 'polypeptide(L)'
;MAYADIEFYKTKYYGDTVPDESLERYLEKASDRIDMITFDRLVDGLPDDERAQTKVKKAVCAVADCLYQIDEVKKASMATVGTVTREDGTMTGKMVSSVSSGAESISYVTGISGSNADIYFQAAMDKKVENVLLRQVATEYLAGVVDNKGVCLLYAGI
;
A
#
# COMPACT_ATOMS: atom_id res chain seq x y z
N MET A 1 -0.02 6.98 16.98
CA MET A 1 -0.95 8.13 16.80
C MET A 1 -0.75 8.67 15.39
N ALA A 2 -1.81 8.90 14.64
CA ALA A 2 -1.67 9.31 13.24
C ALA A 2 -1.07 10.71 13.13
N TYR A 3 -0.14 10.91 12.18
CA TYR A 3 0.45 12.24 11.93
C TYR A 3 -0.44 13.14 11.08
N ALA A 4 -1.44 12.58 10.41
CA ALA A 4 -2.38 13.29 9.54
C ALA A 4 -3.81 13.12 10.05
N ASP A 5 -4.62 14.16 9.86
CA ASP A 5 -6.03 14.22 10.25
C ASP A 5 -6.94 13.99 9.04
N ILE A 6 -8.18 13.57 9.28
CA ILE A 6 -9.22 13.41 8.24
C ILE A 6 -9.43 14.73 7.48
N GLU A 7 -9.47 15.85 8.20
CA GLU A 7 -9.61 17.18 7.58
C GLU A 7 -8.45 17.46 6.63
N PHE A 8 -7.22 17.10 7.00
CA PHE A 8 -6.04 17.31 6.15
C PHE A 8 -6.14 16.46 4.88
N TYR A 9 -6.56 15.20 5.00
CA TYR A 9 -6.73 14.29 3.88
C TYR A 9 -7.71 14.85 2.84
N LYS A 10 -8.85 15.38 3.28
CA LYS A 10 -9.88 15.91 2.38
C LYS A 10 -9.57 17.30 1.84
N THR A 11 -9.05 18.21 2.67
CA THR A 11 -8.96 19.64 2.32
C THR A 11 -7.61 20.06 1.76
N LYS A 12 -6.51 19.39 2.17
CA LYS A 12 -5.14 19.76 1.77
C LYS A 12 -4.49 18.73 0.85
N TYR A 13 -4.78 17.45 1.08
CA TYR A 13 -4.31 16.37 0.22
C TYR A 13 -5.26 16.09 -0.95
N TYR A 14 -6.56 16.37 -0.78
CA TYR A 14 -7.61 16.11 -1.78
C TYR A 14 -7.66 14.64 -2.19
N GLY A 15 -7.55 13.74 -1.21
CA GLY A 15 -7.67 12.31 -1.44
C GLY A 15 -9.14 11.88 -1.50
N ASP A 16 -9.47 11.06 -2.51
CA ASP A 16 -10.81 10.47 -2.72
C ASP A 16 -10.77 8.93 -2.69
N THR A 17 -9.62 8.34 -2.36
CA THR A 17 -9.38 6.90 -2.51
C THR A 17 -9.95 6.10 -1.34
N VAL A 18 -9.79 6.60 -0.11
CA VAL A 18 -10.16 5.87 1.12
C VAL A 18 -11.53 6.34 1.62
N PRO A 19 -12.48 5.44 1.89
CA PRO A 19 -13.77 5.81 2.44
C PRO A 19 -13.65 6.23 3.91
N ASP A 20 -14.42 7.26 4.29
CA ASP A 20 -14.40 7.94 5.59
C ASP A 20 -14.41 6.99 6.80
N GLU A 21 -15.24 5.95 6.75
CA GLU A 21 -15.40 4.98 7.85
C GLU A 21 -14.11 4.23 8.18
N SER A 22 -13.23 4.05 7.19
CA SER A 22 -11.97 3.32 7.34
C SER A 22 -10.76 4.24 7.37
N LEU A 23 -10.96 5.53 7.14
CA LEU A 23 -9.90 6.50 6.91
C LEU A 23 -8.98 6.63 8.12
N GLU A 24 -9.54 6.77 9.34
CA GLU A 24 -8.76 6.83 10.58
C GLU A 24 -7.86 5.61 10.75
N ARG A 25 -8.40 4.42 10.49
CA ARG A 25 -7.66 3.15 10.58
C ARG A 25 -6.51 3.08 9.58
N TYR A 26 -6.72 3.56 8.35
CA TYR A 26 -5.66 3.57 7.34
C TYR A 26 -4.61 4.65 7.61
N LEU A 27 -4.99 5.80 8.16
CA LEU A 27 -4.05 6.85 8.57
C LEU A 27 -3.14 6.39 9.71
N GLU A 28 -3.68 5.66 10.69
CA GLU A 28 -2.88 5.10 11.78
C GLU A 28 -1.89 4.06 11.24
N LYS A 29 -2.37 3.08 10.46
CA LYS A 29 -1.50 2.09 9.79
C LYS A 29 -0.42 2.74 8.91
N ALA A 30 -0.79 3.79 8.17
CA ALA A 30 0.15 4.50 7.32
C ALA A 30 1.22 5.24 8.14
N SER A 31 0.84 5.78 9.30
CA SER A 31 1.78 6.42 10.23
C SER A 31 2.79 5.42 10.78
N ASP A 32 2.34 4.24 11.22
CA ASP A 32 3.23 3.16 11.66
C ASP A 32 4.22 2.74 10.57
N ARG A 33 3.76 2.72 9.29
CA ARG A 33 4.63 2.41 8.15
C ARG A 33 5.64 3.53 7.89
N ILE A 34 5.25 4.78 8.03
CA ILE A 34 6.16 5.92 7.90
C ILE A 34 7.22 5.90 9.00
N ASP A 35 6.86 5.53 10.23
CA ASP A 35 7.81 5.36 11.33
C ASP A 35 8.85 4.28 10.99
N MET A 36 8.41 3.13 10.49
CA MET A 36 9.33 2.07 10.01
C MET A 36 10.25 2.55 8.88
N ILE A 37 9.74 3.35 7.94
CA ILE A 37 10.52 3.86 6.79
C ILE A 37 11.53 4.94 7.23
N THR A 38 11.18 5.72 8.26
CA THR A 38 11.99 6.81 8.81
C THR A 38 12.87 6.38 9.98
N PHE A 39 12.88 5.09 10.33
CA PHE A 39 13.65 4.53 11.45
C PHE A 39 13.28 5.17 12.79
N ASP A 40 11.98 5.32 13.04
CA ASP A 40 11.41 5.87 14.27
C ASP A 40 11.89 7.30 14.62
N ARG A 41 12.40 8.05 13.63
CA ARG A 41 12.90 9.41 13.83
C ARG A 41 11.78 10.41 14.14
N LEU A 42 10.56 10.13 13.70
CA LEU A 42 9.38 11.00 13.91
C LEU A 42 8.68 10.77 15.25
N VAL A 43 9.13 9.76 16.02
CA VAL A 43 8.52 9.40 17.32
C VAL A 43 8.70 10.50 18.37
N ASP A 44 9.80 11.25 18.29
CA ASP A 44 10.11 12.37 19.20
C ASP A 44 9.33 13.65 18.84
N GLY A 45 8.66 13.66 17.68
CA GLY A 45 7.85 14.78 17.20
C GLY A 45 8.02 15.05 15.70
N LEU A 46 7.06 15.80 15.13
CA LEU A 46 7.18 16.34 13.78
C LEU A 46 8.22 17.48 13.75
N PRO A 47 8.91 17.68 12.62
CA PRO A 47 9.84 18.80 12.45
C PRO A 47 9.12 20.15 12.59
N ASP A 48 9.84 21.16 13.09
CA ASP A 48 9.34 22.52 13.36
C ASP A 48 9.00 23.28 12.06
N ASP A 49 9.65 22.90 10.96
CA ASP A 49 9.37 23.44 9.64
C ASP A 49 7.96 23.05 9.16
N GLU A 50 7.05 24.02 9.05
CA GLU A 50 5.68 23.80 8.56
C GLU A 50 5.64 23.09 7.19
N ARG A 51 6.63 23.37 6.34
CA ARG A 51 6.79 22.73 5.02
C ARG A 51 7.16 21.25 5.16
N ALA A 52 8.05 20.93 6.10
CA ALA A 52 8.44 19.56 6.40
C ALA A 52 7.25 18.79 7.00
N GLN A 53 6.57 19.40 7.97
CA GLN A 53 5.36 18.84 8.59
C GLN A 53 4.28 18.53 7.53
N THR A 54 4.03 19.47 6.61
CA THR A 54 3.05 19.27 5.53
C THR A 54 3.47 18.14 4.59
N LYS A 55 4.76 17.98 4.29
CA LYS A 55 5.27 16.87 3.48
C LYS A 55 5.09 15.52 4.17
N VAL A 56 5.37 15.44 5.47
CA VAL A 56 5.14 14.20 6.26
C VAL A 56 3.66 13.84 6.25
N LYS A 57 2.76 14.81 6.49
CA LYS A 57 1.31 14.58 6.43
C LYS A 57 0.84 14.09 5.05
N LYS A 58 1.39 14.65 3.96
CA LYS A 58 1.11 14.18 2.59
C LYS A 58 1.65 12.76 2.34
N ALA A 59 2.82 12.43 2.87
CA ALA A 59 3.39 11.09 2.78
C ALA A 59 2.48 10.05 3.45
N VAL A 60 1.97 10.34 4.65
CA VAL A 60 1.02 9.48 5.37
C VAL A 60 -0.26 9.29 4.56
N CYS A 61 -0.82 10.35 3.99
CA CYS A 61 -2.03 10.27 3.16
C CYS A 61 -1.81 9.39 1.92
N ALA A 62 -0.68 9.57 1.22
CA ALA A 62 -0.36 8.76 0.04
C ALA A 62 -0.13 7.28 0.37
N VAL A 63 0.53 6.99 1.50
CA VAL A 63 0.72 5.61 1.98
C VAL A 63 -0.62 4.99 2.37
N ALA A 64 -1.55 5.75 2.97
CA ALA A 64 -2.89 5.28 3.29
C ALA A 64 -3.67 4.87 2.03
N ASP A 65 -3.61 5.67 0.96
CA ASP A 65 -4.23 5.36 -0.33
C ASP A 65 -3.69 4.06 -0.93
N CYS A 66 -2.37 3.90 -0.94
CA CYS A 66 -1.74 2.69 -1.44
C CYS A 66 -2.12 1.46 -0.61
N LEU A 67 -2.15 1.56 0.72
CA LEU A 67 -2.58 0.47 1.60
C LEU A 67 -4.03 0.05 1.33
N TYR A 68 -4.91 1.03 1.12
CA TYR A 68 -6.31 0.75 0.78
C TYR A 68 -6.44 0.04 -0.57
N GLN A 69 -5.74 0.50 -1.60
CA GLN A 69 -5.76 -0.15 -2.92
C GLN A 69 -5.22 -1.58 -2.87
N ILE A 70 -4.16 -1.83 -2.09
CA ILE A 70 -3.64 -3.18 -1.88
C ILE A 70 -4.67 -4.06 -1.17
N ASP A 71 -5.33 -3.56 -0.12
CA ASP A 71 -6.34 -4.32 0.61
C ASP A 71 -7.57 -4.62 -0.26
N GLU A 72 -8.00 -3.70 -1.11
CA GLU A 72 -9.09 -3.93 -2.09
C GLU A 72 -8.72 -5.04 -3.09
N VAL A 73 -7.51 -5.01 -3.63
CA VAL A 73 -7.03 -6.07 -4.54
C VAL A 73 -6.89 -7.41 -3.80
N LYS A 74 -6.42 -7.42 -2.55
CA LYS A 74 -6.38 -8.63 -1.70
C LYS A 74 -7.79 -9.20 -1.51
N LYS A 75 -8.79 -8.39 -1.16
CA LYS A 75 -10.18 -8.84 -1.01
C LYS A 75 -10.75 -9.40 -2.31
N ALA A 76 -10.54 -8.71 -3.44
CA ALA A 76 -11.02 -9.15 -4.75
C ALA A 76 -10.38 -10.48 -5.18
N SER A 77 -9.08 -10.66 -4.92
CA SER A 77 -8.37 -11.91 -5.22
C SER A 77 -8.89 -13.08 -4.38
N MET A 78 -9.16 -12.87 -3.08
CA MET A 78 -9.77 -13.89 -2.21
C MET A 78 -11.19 -14.27 -2.63
N ALA A 79 -12.00 -13.31 -3.10
CA ALA A 79 -13.33 -13.59 -3.63
C ALA A 79 -13.28 -14.47 -4.89
N THR A 80 -12.28 -14.26 -5.75
CA THR A 80 -12.09 -15.02 -7.00
C THR A 80 -11.63 -16.46 -6.75
N VAL A 81 -10.83 -16.71 -5.70
CA VAL A 81 -10.39 -18.06 -5.30
C VAL A 81 -11.55 -18.89 -4.71
N GLY A 82 -12.67 -18.27 -4.36
CA GLY A 82 -13.82 -18.92 -3.71
C GLY A 82 -14.89 -19.50 -4.64
N THR A 83 -14.99 -19.10 -5.91
CA THR A 83 -16.08 -19.55 -6.79
C THR A 83 -15.70 -19.61 -8.26
N VAL A 84 -15.40 -20.82 -8.74
CA VAL A 84 -15.72 -21.23 -10.12
C VAL A 84 -17.01 -22.05 -10.02
N THR A 85 -18.15 -21.37 -10.03
CA THR A 85 -19.43 -22.06 -10.22
C THR A 85 -19.53 -22.37 -11.71
N ARG A 86 -19.10 -23.57 -12.11
CA ARG A 86 -19.44 -24.11 -13.43
C ARG A 86 -20.96 -24.34 -13.43
N GLU A 87 -21.62 -24.04 -14.55
CA GLU A 87 -23.08 -24.10 -14.72
C GLU A 87 -23.69 -25.51 -14.52
N ASP A 88 -22.87 -26.54 -14.29
CA ASP A 88 -23.26 -27.95 -14.09
C ASP A 88 -23.31 -28.42 -12.62
N GLY A 89 -23.39 -27.51 -11.63
CA GLY A 89 -23.79 -27.86 -10.26
C GLY A 89 -22.88 -28.82 -9.48
N THR A 90 -21.67 -29.11 -9.96
CA THR A 90 -20.71 -29.99 -9.27
C THR A 90 -19.66 -29.17 -8.55
N MET A 91 -19.75 -29.13 -7.21
CA MET A 91 -18.73 -28.55 -6.34
C MET A 91 -17.52 -29.48 -6.32
N THR A 92 -16.44 -29.12 -7.01
CA THR A 92 -15.14 -29.77 -6.81
C THR A 92 -14.22 -28.80 -6.07
N GLY A 93 -14.19 -28.95 -4.74
CA GLY A 93 -13.09 -28.45 -3.94
C GLY A 93 -11.85 -29.24 -4.34
N LYS A 94 -11.03 -28.68 -5.22
CA LYS A 94 -9.86 -29.39 -5.71
C LYS A 94 -8.69 -28.42 -5.72
N MET A 95 -8.01 -28.40 -4.58
CA MET A 95 -6.55 -28.26 -4.56
C MET A 95 -6.00 -29.43 -5.41
N VAL A 96 -5.94 -29.25 -6.74
CA VAL A 96 -5.39 -30.27 -7.63
C VAL A 96 -3.89 -30.07 -7.70
N SER A 97 -3.19 -30.71 -6.78
CA SER A 97 -1.79 -31.07 -7.03
C SER A 97 -1.79 -32.06 -8.20
N SER A 98 -1.43 -31.56 -9.39
CA SER A 98 -1.23 -32.29 -10.65
C SER A 98 -2.48 -32.87 -11.35
N VAL A 99 -2.76 -32.37 -12.56
CA VAL A 99 -3.24 -33.21 -13.67
C VAL A 99 -2.30 -32.98 -14.84
N SER A 100 -1.42 -33.95 -15.05
CA SER A 100 -0.70 -34.13 -16.32
C SER A 100 -1.72 -34.61 -17.34
N SER A 101 -2.05 -33.77 -18.33
CA SER A 101 -2.62 -34.21 -19.61
C SER A 101 -2.50 -33.09 -20.63
N GLY A 102 -1.52 -33.26 -21.53
CA GLY A 102 -1.58 -32.90 -22.94
C GLY A 102 -2.08 -31.50 -23.32
N ALA A 103 -1.12 -30.63 -23.63
CA ALA A 103 -1.17 -29.75 -24.79
C ALA A 103 -2.40 -28.84 -24.98
N GLU A 104 -2.78 -28.09 -23.95
CA GLU A 104 -3.30 -26.73 -24.15
C GLU A 104 -2.65 -25.84 -23.10
N SER A 105 -1.64 -25.08 -23.50
CA SER A 105 -1.11 -24.01 -22.67
C SER A 105 -2.20 -22.98 -22.51
N ILE A 106 -2.98 -23.08 -21.42
CA ILE A 106 -3.64 -21.90 -20.85
C ILE A 106 -2.47 -21.07 -20.32
N SER A 107 -1.87 -20.31 -21.23
CA SER A 107 -1.13 -19.12 -20.88
C SER A 107 -2.18 -18.22 -20.24
N TYR A 108 -2.37 -18.37 -18.92
CA TYR A 108 -2.77 -17.22 -18.14
C TYR A 108 -1.70 -16.20 -18.49
N VAL A 109 -2.11 -15.19 -19.25
CA VAL A 109 -1.32 -14.01 -19.51
C VAL A 109 -1.09 -13.39 -18.12
N THR A 110 -0.07 -13.88 -17.42
CA THR A 110 0.60 -13.18 -16.32
C THR A 110 1.57 -12.18 -16.95
N GLY A 111 1.04 -11.45 -17.92
CA GLY A 111 1.74 -10.57 -18.85
C GLY A 111 0.79 -9.46 -19.23
N ILE A 112 0.26 -8.75 -18.25
CA ILE A 112 -0.47 -7.51 -18.50
C ILE A 112 0.52 -6.39 -18.22
N SER A 113 1.14 -5.96 -19.32
CA SER A 113 1.54 -4.62 -19.66
C SER A 113 1.31 -3.54 -18.58
N GLY A 114 2.33 -3.25 -17.78
CA GLY A 114 2.66 -1.90 -17.27
C GLY A 114 1.50 -1.02 -16.82
N SER A 115 0.46 -1.58 -16.21
CA SER A 115 -0.69 -0.85 -15.71
C SER A 115 -0.57 -0.74 -14.20
N ASN A 116 -0.90 0.41 -13.60
CA ASN A 116 -0.78 0.61 -12.15
C ASN A 116 -1.50 -0.48 -11.33
N ALA A 117 -2.54 -1.10 -11.90
CA ALA A 117 -3.25 -2.24 -11.33
C ALA A 117 -2.34 -3.46 -11.09
N ASP A 118 -1.35 -3.70 -11.95
CA ASP A 118 -0.43 -4.84 -11.84
C ASP A 118 0.49 -4.71 -10.62
N ILE A 119 0.95 -3.49 -10.31
CA ILE A 119 1.87 -3.28 -9.19
C ILE A 119 1.14 -3.46 -7.85
N TYR A 120 -0.11 -3.01 -7.74
CA TYR A 120 -0.94 -3.26 -6.57
C TYR A 120 -1.32 -4.74 -6.43
N PHE A 121 -1.54 -5.45 -7.54
CA PHE A 121 -1.75 -6.89 -7.54
C PHE A 121 -0.51 -7.67 -7.11
N GLN A 122 0.67 -7.30 -7.59
CA GLN A 122 1.93 -7.89 -7.15
C GLN A 122 2.20 -7.59 -5.66
N ALA A 123 1.96 -6.36 -5.23
CA ALA A 123 2.05 -5.98 -3.82
C ALA A 123 1.02 -6.72 -2.93
N ALA A 124 -0.15 -7.06 -3.47
CA ALA A 124 -1.13 -7.87 -2.77
C ALA A 124 -0.66 -9.31 -2.50
N MET A 125 0.17 -9.85 -3.41
CA MET A 125 0.65 -11.24 -3.37
C MET A 125 1.99 -11.40 -2.66
N ASP A 126 2.90 -10.42 -2.78
CA ASP A 126 4.24 -10.45 -2.19
C ASP A 126 4.49 -9.28 -1.24
N LYS A 127 4.78 -9.61 0.03
CA LYS A 127 5.14 -8.63 1.07
C LYS A 127 6.41 -7.82 0.74
N LYS A 128 7.34 -8.38 -0.03
CA LYS A 128 8.53 -7.64 -0.46
C LYS A 128 8.16 -6.52 -1.41
N VAL A 129 7.31 -6.81 -2.39
CA VAL A 129 6.81 -5.81 -3.36
C VAL A 129 5.97 -4.76 -2.66
N GLU A 130 5.11 -5.17 -1.71
CA GLU A 130 4.37 -4.25 -0.84
C GLU A 130 5.30 -3.26 -0.13
N ASN A 131 6.33 -3.75 0.55
CA ASN A 131 7.28 -2.89 1.27
C ASN A 131 8.06 -1.96 0.34
N VAL A 132 8.43 -2.41 -0.87
CA VAL A 132 9.12 -1.58 -1.85
C VAL A 132 8.22 -0.45 -2.36
N LEU A 133 6.96 -0.77 -2.69
CA LEU A 133 6.00 0.23 -3.16
C LEU A 133 5.70 1.29 -2.09
N LEU A 134 5.41 0.86 -0.86
CA LEU A 134 5.12 1.79 0.24
C LEU A 134 6.33 2.70 0.52
N ARG A 135 7.54 2.13 0.47
CA ARG A 135 8.78 2.92 0.63
C ARG A 135 8.94 3.92 -0.51
N GLN A 136 8.70 3.53 -1.77
CA GLN A 136 8.81 4.43 -2.91
C GLN A 136 7.85 5.62 -2.76
N VAL A 137 6.57 5.35 -2.49
CA VAL A 137 5.54 6.38 -2.31
C VAL A 137 5.89 7.32 -1.16
N ALA A 138 6.34 6.78 -0.02
CA ALA A 138 6.80 7.60 1.10
C ALA A 138 8.02 8.47 0.72
N THR A 139 8.99 7.91 -0.02
CA THR A 139 10.22 8.62 -0.37
C THR A 139 9.99 9.81 -1.30
N GLU A 140 8.98 9.76 -2.18
CA GLU A 140 8.65 10.87 -3.08
C GLU A 140 8.29 12.15 -2.31
N TYR A 141 7.60 12.02 -1.17
CA TYR A 141 7.22 13.15 -0.32
C TYR A 141 8.28 13.50 0.73
N LEU A 142 8.97 12.48 1.27
CA LEU A 142 9.97 12.65 2.32
C LEU A 142 11.37 13.01 1.79
N ALA A 143 11.59 12.96 0.47
CA ALA A 143 12.84 13.36 -0.15
C ALA A 143 13.19 14.81 0.18
N GLY A 144 14.40 15.00 0.73
CA GLY A 144 14.90 16.29 1.16
C GLY A 144 14.18 16.89 2.37
N VAL A 145 13.42 16.11 3.12
CA VAL A 145 12.88 16.51 4.42
C VAL A 145 13.93 16.24 5.49
N VAL A 146 14.29 17.29 6.22
CA VAL A 146 15.22 17.23 7.33
C VAL A 146 14.46 17.34 8.65
N ASP A 147 14.98 16.65 9.65
CA ASP A 147 14.56 16.79 11.03
C ASP A 147 15.16 18.07 11.66
N ASN A 148 14.70 18.47 12.85
CA ASN A 148 15.18 19.63 13.61
C ASN A 148 16.70 19.61 13.85
N LYS A 149 17.32 18.42 13.78
CA LYS A 149 18.78 18.18 13.91
C LYS A 149 19.54 18.29 12.57
N GLY A 150 18.86 18.65 11.48
CA GLY A 150 19.44 18.78 10.14
C GLY A 150 19.71 17.45 9.43
N VAL A 151 19.19 16.33 9.94
CA VAL A 151 19.38 14.99 9.35
C VAL A 151 18.17 14.62 8.50
N CYS A 152 18.40 14.07 7.31
CA CYS A 152 17.31 13.62 6.45
C CYS A 152 16.49 12.49 7.10
N LEU A 153 15.15 12.57 7.03
CA LEU A 153 14.26 11.57 7.62
C LEU A 153 14.45 10.16 7.04
N LEU A 154 14.86 10.09 5.76
CA LEU A 154 15.13 8.82 5.07
C LEU A 154 16.55 8.28 5.31
N TYR A 155 17.35 8.95 6.15
CA TYR A 155 18.72 8.56 6.40
C TYR A 155 18.78 7.41 7.42
N ALA A 156 19.17 6.23 6.94
CA ALA A 156 19.29 5.01 7.71
C ALA A 156 20.48 4.97 8.69
N GLY A 157 21.32 6.01 8.72
CA GLY A 157 22.59 5.97 9.44
C GLY A 157 23.72 5.34 8.62
N ILE A 158 24.96 5.70 8.98
CA ILE A 158 26.19 4.91 8.76
C ILE A 158 26.55 4.36 10.14
#